data_AF-A0A1L9PNM7-F1
#
_entry.id   AF-A0A1L9PNM7-F1
#
_cell.length_a   1.000
_cell.length_b   1.000
_cell.length_c   1.000
_cell.angle_alpha   90.00
_cell.angle_beta   90.00
_cell.angle_gamma   90.00
#
_symmetry.space_group_name_H-M   'P 1'
#
loop_
_entity.id
_entity.type
_entity.pdbx_description
1 polymer ?
#
loop_
_entity_poly.entity_id
_entity_poly.type
_entity_poly.pdbx_seq_one_letter_code
_entity_poly.pdbx_strand_id
1 'polypeptide(L)'
;MSAEKFLADVENGVVPVDSHEKVLWIAFIHMDEGLWLGDGVFDVIEKLHEHGWSFGEGDLRLNRTLDLFYLAQIAAAIYRSSDQTEGEFPSPDDFDAFYTEHHALLNPSAWRSYYSEAFLRQPATARFYRLPDLQDLPDSDSPLDQTRKRPHPGGGPHATKLPRWAYNVRRTRRRQKLLSVATLIEIALSTLETTINRLRKKHPGVPPYSETQARFWLENMGVGFFGPPNKPTTPSPDAWDVNHFGVLAAQGMFDVYQWQKKYSVKAWEASWGSSGVVEPDVEDAAWKSEIMWCGWPDGGIGAYAWWRGWDGELGGEEEVEFLAAVAVEETKGVEMGDLDLAVRSHILLGVMGAAVKTGQEREDHLQELEKGVVQSRRIKEDKAGVWLKEALAVIEPYVRIWDGVWPEGEEERGEMLRRILVENGQLFARYKLSPHLKEFNFELGPRKLE
;
A
#
# COMPACT_ATOMS: atom_id res chain seq x y z
N MET A 1 21.57 21.93 23.52
CA MET A 1 20.27 21.90 24.25
C MET A 1 19.89 20.43 24.30
N SER A 2 19.44 19.88 25.42
CA SER A 2 19.01 18.47 25.44
C SER A 2 17.72 18.30 24.65
N ALA A 3 17.51 17.10 24.10
CA ALA A 3 16.31 16.68 23.39
C ALA A 3 15.04 16.89 24.23
N GLU A 4 15.06 16.47 25.50
CA GLU A 4 13.93 16.65 26.43
C GLU A 4 13.56 18.13 26.60
N LYS A 5 14.57 18.99 26.78
CA LYS A 5 14.35 20.43 26.92
C LYS A 5 13.82 21.03 25.63
N PHE A 6 14.37 20.64 24.48
CA PHE A 6 13.92 21.12 23.19
C PHE A 6 12.46 20.74 22.94
N LEU A 7 12.08 19.48 23.18
CA LEU A 7 10.71 19.01 23.00
C LEU A 7 9.74 19.76 23.94
N ALA A 8 10.10 19.91 25.22
CA ALA A 8 9.30 20.68 26.16
C ALA A 8 9.15 22.16 25.75
N ASP A 9 10.22 22.80 25.28
CA ASP A 9 10.18 24.18 24.81
C ASP A 9 9.31 24.32 23.54
N VAL A 10 9.31 23.32 22.65
CA VAL A 10 8.43 23.25 21.47
C VAL A 10 6.96 23.07 21.87
N GLU A 11 6.65 22.09 22.72
CA GLU A 11 5.29 21.80 23.17
C GLU A 11 4.67 22.98 23.94
N ASN A 12 5.48 23.72 24.71
CA ASN A 12 5.04 24.93 25.41
C ASN A 12 4.99 26.17 24.51
N GLY A 13 5.29 26.05 23.21
CA GLY A 13 5.26 27.16 22.25
C GLY A 13 6.38 28.19 22.44
N VAL A 14 7.43 27.86 23.20
CA VAL A 14 8.63 28.69 23.39
C VAL A 14 9.49 28.69 22.13
N VAL A 15 9.59 27.53 21.48
CA VAL A 15 10.33 27.35 20.22
C VAL A 15 9.34 27.10 19.07
N PRO A 16 9.28 27.97 18.04
CA PRO A 16 8.43 27.73 16.88
C PRO A 16 9.00 26.60 16.01
N VAL A 17 8.11 25.76 15.49
CA VAL A 17 8.42 24.70 14.52
C VAL A 17 8.20 25.26 13.11
N ASP A 18 9.23 25.90 12.57
CA ASP A 18 9.20 26.69 11.32
C ASP A 18 10.18 26.18 10.26
N SER A 19 10.84 25.04 10.50
CA SER A 19 11.78 24.43 9.56
C SER A 19 11.67 22.90 9.53
N HIS A 20 12.08 22.32 8.42
CA HIS A 20 12.15 20.88 8.20
C HIS A 20 13.02 20.18 9.26
N GLU A 21 14.17 20.76 9.60
CA GLU A 21 15.10 20.23 10.59
C GLU A 21 14.49 20.16 11.99
N LYS A 22 13.66 21.13 12.37
CA LYS A 22 12.95 21.08 13.66
C LYS A 22 11.91 19.98 13.70
N VAL A 23 11.15 19.79 12.62
CA VAL A 23 10.19 18.67 12.50
C VAL A 23 10.94 17.34 12.54
N LEU A 24 12.09 17.23 11.86
CA LEU A 24 12.96 16.06 11.93
C LEU A 24 13.46 15.78 13.34
N TRP A 25 13.89 16.79 14.09
CA TRP A 25 14.39 16.60 15.45
C TRP A 25 13.27 16.11 16.38
N ILE A 26 12.10 16.72 16.32
CA ILE A 26 10.91 16.26 17.07
C ILE A 26 10.58 14.81 16.71
N ALA A 27 10.52 14.51 15.41
CA ALA A 27 10.24 13.16 14.93
C ALA A 27 11.29 12.16 15.42
N PHE A 28 12.58 12.50 15.37
CA PHE A 28 13.66 11.66 15.85
C PHE A 28 13.54 11.35 17.34
N ILE A 29 13.21 12.34 18.17
CA ILE A 29 12.96 12.15 19.62
C ILE A 29 11.81 11.16 19.85
N HIS A 30 10.69 11.34 19.15
CA HIS A 30 9.55 10.44 19.30
C HIS A 30 9.76 9.05 18.68
N MET A 31 10.62 8.92 17.68
CA MET A 31 10.95 7.63 17.06
C MET A 31 11.73 6.73 18.02
N ASP A 32 12.55 7.28 18.92
CA ASP A 32 13.18 6.49 19.98
C ASP A 32 12.11 5.78 20.83
N GLU A 33 11.13 6.50 21.36
CA GLU A 33 10.07 5.89 22.15
C GLU A 33 9.12 4.99 21.32
N GLY A 34 8.69 5.49 20.16
CA GLY A 34 7.63 4.88 19.35
C GLY A 34 8.06 3.60 18.63
N LEU A 35 9.32 3.51 18.20
CA LEU A 35 9.84 2.34 17.51
C LEU A 35 9.96 1.12 18.43
N TRP A 36 10.19 1.33 19.73
CA TRP A 36 10.41 0.23 20.70
C TRP A 36 9.18 -0.11 21.55
N LEU A 37 8.28 0.84 21.78
CA LEU A 37 7.19 0.69 22.76
C LEU A 37 5.78 0.76 22.15
N GLY A 38 5.64 0.90 20.82
CA GLY A 38 4.35 1.10 20.15
C GLY A 38 4.26 0.54 18.72
N ASP A 39 3.51 1.22 17.87
CA ASP A 39 3.29 0.90 16.45
C ASP A 39 4.31 1.59 15.50
N GLY A 40 5.44 2.05 16.04
CA GLY A 40 6.55 2.62 15.29
C GLY A 40 6.19 3.93 14.61
N VAL A 41 6.52 4.05 13.32
CA VAL A 41 6.25 5.27 12.53
C VAL A 41 4.77 5.69 12.57
N PHE A 42 3.83 4.75 12.77
CA PHE A 42 2.40 5.03 12.79
C PHE A 42 1.92 5.72 14.07
N ASP A 43 2.57 5.52 15.21
CA ASP A 43 2.22 6.28 16.43
C ASP A 43 2.87 7.68 16.40
N VAL A 44 4.08 7.77 15.85
CA VAL A 44 4.81 9.04 15.77
C VAL A 44 4.09 10.02 14.83
N ILE A 45 3.55 9.55 13.70
CA ILE A 45 2.80 10.44 12.80
C ILE A 45 1.57 11.06 13.46
N GLU A 46 0.83 10.31 14.29
CA GLU A 46 -0.34 10.85 14.99
C GLU A 46 0.09 11.95 15.96
N LYS A 47 1.19 11.76 16.71
CA LYS A 47 1.74 12.78 17.61
C LYS A 47 2.12 14.06 16.86
N LEU A 48 2.76 13.93 15.69
CA LEU A 48 3.11 15.09 14.85
C LEU A 48 1.87 15.83 14.37
N HIS A 49 0.88 15.10 13.85
CA HIS A 49 -0.34 15.68 13.29
C HIS A 49 -1.25 16.30 14.35
N GLU A 50 -1.31 15.73 15.57
CA GLU A 50 -2.03 16.31 16.73
C GLU A 50 -1.53 17.73 17.07
N HIS A 51 -0.25 18.02 16.82
CA HIS A 51 0.36 19.34 17.02
C HIS A 51 0.44 20.20 15.74
N GLY A 52 -0.10 19.71 14.62
CA GLY A 52 -0.05 20.40 13.33
C GLY A 52 1.35 20.46 12.68
N TRP A 53 2.28 19.61 13.14
CA TRP A 53 3.63 19.47 12.61
C TRP A 53 3.63 18.54 11.39
N SER A 54 4.39 18.94 10.37
CA SER A 54 4.37 18.31 9.04
C SER A 54 5.66 18.61 8.31
N PHE A 55 6.17 17.64 7.56
CA PHE A 55 7.29 17.83 6.63
C PHE A 55 6.83 18.45 5.31
N GLY A 56 5.57 18.25 4.94
CA GLY A 56 4.98 18.91 3.79
C GLY A 56 4.62 20.38 4.02
N GLU A 57 4.72 21.19 2.97
CA GLU A 57 4.33 22.59 2.94
C GLU A 57 3.15 22.83 1.99
N GLY A 58 2.40 23.92 2.21
CA GLY A 58 1.24 24.29 1.38
C GLY A 58 0.23 23.15 1.26
N ASP A 59 -0.09 22.75 0.03
CA ASP A 59 -1.02 21.64 -0.27
C ASP A 59 -0.48 20.27 0.15
N LEU A 60 0.79 20.14 0.52
CA LEU A 60 1.36 18.90 1.06
C LEU A 60 1.41 18.92 2.58
N ARG A 61 0.98 19.99 3.25
CA ARG A 61 0.92 20.04 4.71
C ARG A 61 -0.04 18.97 5.25
N LEU A 62 0.39 18.31 6.34
CA LEU A 62 -0.31 17.18 6.98
C LEU A 62 -0.64 16.08 5.95
N ASN A 63 0.31 15.77 5.08
CA ASN A 63 0.19 14.69 4.12
C ASN A 63 0.75 13.43 4.75
N ARG A 64 -0.13 12.52 5.15
CA ARG A 64 0.23 11.28 5.86
C ARG A 64 1.31 10.48 5.12
N THR A 65 1.23 10.39 3.79
CA THR A 65 2.23 9.67 3.00
C THR A 65 3.60 10.33 3.05
N LEU A 66 3.66 11.64 2.80
CA LEU A 66 4.92 12.38 2.80
C LEU A 66 5.56 12.38 4.19
N ASP A 67 4.75 12.55 5.22
CA ASP A 67 5.26 12.65 6.58
C ASP A 67 5.74 11.29 7.10
N LEU A 68 4.99 10.20 6.87
CA LEU A 68 5.44 8.84 7.17
C LEU A 68 6.66 8.41 6.35
N PHE A 69 6.82 8.92 5.13
CA PHE A 69 8.04 8.69 4.36
C PHE A 69 9.27 9.19 5.12
N TYR A 70 9.24 10.40 5.68
CA TYR A 70 10.35 10.92 6.47
C TYR A 70 10.56 10.13 7.76
N LEU A 71 9.50 9.65 8.41
CA LEU A 71 9.62 8.75 9.56
C LEU A 71 10.28 7.41 9.18
N ALA A 72 9.94 6.85 8.01
CA ALA A 72 10.61 5.67 7.47
C ALA A 72 12.08 5.94 7.13
N GLN A 73 12.43 7.13 6.62
CA GLN A 73 13.82 7.53 6.41
C GLN A 73 14.61 7.62 7.74
N ILE A 74 13.99 8.19 8.79
CA ILE A 74 14.59 8.22 10.14
C ILE A 74 14.83 6.79 10.64
N ALA A 75 13.85 5.90 10.51
CA ALA A 75 13.99 4.51 10.92
C ALA A 75 15.12 3.78 10.16
N ALA A 76 15.27 4.04 8.85
CA ALA A 76 16.38 3.52 8.05
C ALA A 76 17.73 4.11 8.51
N ALA A 77 17.81 5.40 8.80
CA ALA A 77 19.02 6.05 9.30
C ALA A 77 19.43 5.55 10.69
N ILE A 78 18.47 5.35 11.61
CA ILE A 78 18.70 4.72 12.92
C ILE A 78 19.28 3.32 12.73
N TYR A 79 18.68 2.53 11.84
CA TYR A 79 19.17 1.17 11.55
C TYR A 79 20.57 1.13 10.95
N ARG A 80 20.91 2.09 10.10
CA ARG A 80 22.26 2.20 9.52
C ARG A 80 23.30 2.66 10.54
N SER A 81 22.86 3.31 11.61
CA SER A 81 23.71 3.76 12.71
C SER A 81 23.99 2.67 13.74
N SER A 82 23.23 1.56 13.73
CA SER A 82 23.46 0.41 14.60
C SER A 82 24.07 -0.77 13.83
N ASP A 83 24.81 -1.63 14.52
CA ASP A 83 25.38 -2.86 13.94
C ASP A 83 24.34 -3.99 13.77
N GLN A 84 23.05 -3.66 13.83
CA GLN A 84 21.89 -4.54 13.62
C GLN A 84 21.77 -5.70 14.63
N THR A 85 22.74 -5.89 15.54
CA THR A 85 22.83 -7.11 16.36
C THR A 85 23.15 -6.86 17.83
N GLU A 86 23.94 -5.84 18.18
CA GLU A 86 24.36 -5.52 19.56
C GLU A 86 24.57 -4.00 19.84
N GLY A 87 24.29 -3.14 18.87
CA GLY A 87 24.75 -1.74 18.85
C GLY A 87 23.93 -0.75 19.68
N GLU A 88 24.62 0.27 20.19
CA GLU A 88 24.01 1.46 20.76
C GLU A 88 23.24 2.23 19.68
N PHE A 89 21.94 2.48 19.90
CA PHE A 89 21.14 3.36 19.05
C PHE A 89 21.56 4.82 19.25
N PRO A 90 21.46 5.67 18.21
CA PRO A 90 21.82 7.07 18.35
C PRO A 90 20.92 7.75 19.38
N SER A 91 21.52 8.50 20.32
CA SER A 91 20.77 9.22 21.33
C SER A 91 19.97 10.37 20.70
N PRO A 92 18.77 10.70 21.19
CA PRO A 92 18.05 11.91 20.81
C PRO A 92 18.87 13.21 20.95
N ASP A 93 19.85 13.23 21.87
CA ASP A 93 20.77 14.37 22.07
C ASP A 93 21.82 14.50 20.96
N ASP A 94 22.05 13.45 20.15
CA ASP A 94 23.05 13.40 19.08
C ASP A 94 22.49 13.79 17.70
N PHE A 95 21.31 14.44 17.66
CA PHE A 95 20.58 14.75 16.42
C PHE A 95 21.44 15.48 15.36
N ASP A 96 22.26 16.45 15.76
CA ASP A 96 23.08 17.21 14.79
C ASP A 96 24.08 16.30 14.04
N ALA A 97 24.71 15.36 14.76
CA ALA A 97 25.63 14.39 14.18
C ALA A 97 24.87 13.39 13.29
N PHE A 98 23.75 12.86 13.79
CA PHE A 98 22.87 11.97 13.06
C PHE A 98 22.37 12.59 11.74
N TYR A 99 21.89 13.84 11.79
CA TYR A 99 21.41 14.55 10.61
C TYR A 99 22.53 14.80 9.60
N THR A 100 23.73 15.16 10.06
CA THR A 100 24.88 15.38 9.18
C THR A 100 25.28 14.10 8.46
N GLU A 101 25.34 12.97 9.17
CA GLU A 101 25.71 11.67 8.61
C GLU A 101 24.67 11.18 7.58
N HIS A 102 23.37 11.32 7.90
CA HIS A 102 22.28 10.78 7.10
C HIS A 102 21.55 11.84 6.25
N HIS A 103 22.19 12.99 6.00
CA HIS A 103 21.60 14.12 5.29
C HIS A 103 21.00 13.75 3.92
N ALA A 104 21.59 12.79 3.21
CA ALA A 104 21.08 12.31 1.93
C ALA A 104 19.67 11.71 2.01
N LEU A 105 19.34 11.04 3.13
CA LEU A 105 18.01 10.49 3.39
C LEU A 105 17.05 11.56 3.95
N LEU A 106 17.58 12.46 4.78
CA LEU A 106 16.76 13.31 5.64
C LEU A 106 16.50 14.72 5.08
N ASN A 107 17.24 15.17 4.07
CA ASN A 107 17.07 16.54 3.56
C ASN A 107 15.64 16.84 3.05
N PRO A 108 15.20 18.12 3.04
CA PRO A 108 13.83 18.51 2.66
C PRO A 108 13.41 18.14 1.23
N SER A 109 14.37 17.77 0.37
CA SER A 109 14.11 17.39 -1.02
C SER A 109 14.19 15.91 -1.31
N ALA A 110 14.57 15.09 -0.33
CA ALA A 110 14.79 13.65 -0.48
C ALA A 110 13.59 12.93 -1.08
N TRP A 111 12.36 13.30 -0.68
CA TRP A 111 11.12 12.68 -1.14
C TRP A 111 10.93 12.73 -2.66
N ARG A 112 11.53 13.71 -3.36
CA ARG A 112 11.35 13.91 -4.81
C ARG A 112 11.93 12.78 -5.66
N SER A 113 12.85 12.00 -5.11
CA SER A 113 13.38 10.79 -5.77
C SER A 113 12.45 9.58 -5.63
N TYR A 114 11.57 9.60 -4.62
CA TYR A 114 10.70 8.47 -4.26
C TYR A 114 9.26 8.67 -4.70
N TYR A 115 8.76 9.91 -4.65
CA TYR A 115 7.38 10.22 -4.96
C TYR A 115 7.24 11.22 -6.11
N SER A 116 6.25 10.98 -6.97
CA SER A 116 5.73 12.05 -7.82
C SER A 116 4.82 12.98 -7.01
N GLU A 117 4.92 14.28 -7.28
CA GLU A 117 4.09 15.27 -6.61
C GLU A 117 2.59 15.05 -6.91
N ALA A 118 2.27 14.63 -8.14
CA ALA A 118 0.90 14.31 -8.53
C ALA A 118 0.32 13.15 -7.71
N PHE A 119 1.14 12.14 -7.37
CA PHE A 119 0.73 11.02 -6.54
C PHE A 119 0.46 11.46 -5.10
N LEU A 120 1.34 12.28 -4.50
CA LEU A 120 1.15 12.81 -3.14
C LEU A 120 -0.10 13.69 -3.01
N ARG A 121 -0.47 14.43 -4.07
CA ARG A 121 -1.66 15.29 -4.11
C ARG A 121 -2.97 14.53 -4.27
N GLN A 122 -2.94 13.22 -4.53
CA GLN A 122 -4.17 12.42 -4.58
C GLN A 122 -4.83 12.41 -3.19
N PRO A 123 -6.16 12.63 -3.08
CA PRO A 123 -6.84 12.65 -1.79
C PRO A 123 -6.60 11.41 -0.94
N ALA A 124 -6.57 10.23 -1.56
CA ALA A 124 -6.28 8.97 -0.87
C ALA A 124 -4.83 8.92 -0.36
N THR A 125 -3.84 9.31 -1.17
CA THR A 125 -2.42 9.32 -0.75
C THR A 125 -2.14 10.34 0.36
N ALA A 126 -2.80 11.50 0.32
CA ALA A 126 -2.66 12.50 1.38
C ALA A 126 -3.18 12.00 2.73
N ARG A 127 -4.13 11.07 2.74
CA ARG A 127 -4.81 10.55 3.95
C ARG A 127 -4.35 9.18 4.39
N PHE A 128 -3.81 8.36 3.49
CA PHE A 128 -3.36 7.00 3.75
C PHE A 128 -1.92 6.85 3.31
N TYR A 129 -1.12 6.20 4.16
CA TYR A 129 0.24 5.87 3.81
C TYR A 129 0.30 4.94 2.61
N ARG A 130 0.97 5.37 1.55
CA ARG A 130 1.23 4.57 0.36
C ARG A 130 2.72 4.55 0.07
N LEU A 131 3.22 3.38 -0.31
CA LEU A 131 4.62 3.23 -0.70
C LEU A 131 4.95 4.10 -1.93
N PRO A 132 6.22 4.55 -2.05
CA PRO A 132 6.72 5.32 -3.19
C PRO A 132 6.33 4.82 -4.58
N ASP A 133 6.01 5.74 -5.50
CA ASP A 133 5.68 5.42 -6.90
C ASP A 133 6.88 5.48 -7.86
N LEU A 134 8.00 6.14 -7.48
CA LEU A 134 9.20 6.34 -8.32
C LEU A 134 10.44 5.53 -7.91
N GLN A 135 10.62 5.23 -6.62
CA GLN A 135 11.72 4.40 -6.12
C GLN A 135 11.33 3.70 -4.81
N ASP A 136 11.75 2.46 -4.58
CA ASP A 136 11.47 1.75 -3.31
C ASP A 136 12.03 2.47 -2.08
N LEU A 137 11.44 2.22 -0.90
CA LEU A 137 12.00 2.70 0.36
C LEU A 137 13.42 2.14 0.57
N PRO A 138 14.32 2.89 1.23
CA PRO A 138 15.63 2.39 1.58
C PRO A 138 15.55 1.05 2.33
N ASP A 139 16.48 0.16 2.00
CA ASP A 139 16.72 -1.12 2.69
C ASP A 139 15.55 -2.13 2.63
N SER A 140 14.44 -1.79 1.95
CA SER A 140 13.23 -2.62 1.82
C SER A 140 13.34 -3.77 0.83
N ASP A 141 14.46 -3.89 0.12
CA ASP A 141 14.73 -4.91 -0.91
C ASP A 141 15.44 -6.17 -0.37
N SER A 142 15.76 -6.19 0.93
CA SER A 142 16.52 -7.23 1.59
C SER A 142 15.88 -7.62 2.93
N PRO A 143 16.08 -8.85 3.42
CA PRO A 143 15.61 -9.24 4.74
C PRO A 143 16.26 -8.39 5.82
N LEU A 144 15.52 -8.14 6.90
CA LEU A 144 16.08 -7.52 8.09
C LEU A 144 17.11 -8.48 8.71
N ASP A 145 18.20 -7.91 9.24
CA ASP A 145 19.33 -8.60 9.88
C ASP A 145 20.10 -9.61 9.01
N GLN A 146 19.68 -9.82 7.76
CA GLN A 146 20.35 -10.65 6.76
C GLN A 146 20.53 -9.88 5.46
N THR A 147 21.13 -8.68 5.55
CA THR A 147 21.46 -7.88 4.37
C THR A 147 22.25 -8.71 3.38
N ARG A 148 21.86 -8.65 2.10
CA ARG A 148 22.56 -9.38 1.05
C ARG A 148 24.04 -8.96 1.01
N LYS A 149 24.93 -9.93 0.79
CA LYS A 149 26.38 -9.67 0.77
C LYS A 149 26.86 -9.08 -0.56
N ARG A 150 26.15 -9.38 -1.65
CA ARG A 150 26.50 -8.92 -3.00
C ARG A 150 25.73 -7.64 -3.36
N PRO A 151 26.41 -6.62 -3.92
CA PRO A 151 25.72 -5.49 -4.52
C PRO A 151 24.87 -5.97 -5.69
N HIS A 152 23.67 -5.42 -5.83
CA HIS A 152 22.71 -5.84 -6.85
C HIS A 152 23.04 -5.21 -8.21
N PRO A 153 23.36 -6.00 -9.25
CA PRO A 153 23.46 -5.47 -10.60
C PRO A 153 22.05 -5.42 -11.24
N GLY A 154 21.68 -4.26 -11.79
CA GLY A 154 20.53 -4.12 -12.68
C GLY A 154 19.13 -4.32 -12.08
N GLY A 155 18.97 -4.12 -10.77
CA GLY A 155 17.66 -3.81 -10.20
C GLY A 155 17.42 -2.34 -10.42
N GLY A 156 16.50 -1.97 -11.32
CA GLY A 156 16.06 -0.58 -11.46
C GLY A 156 15.58 0.01 -10.11
N PRO A 157 15.08 1.25 -10.09
CA PRO A 157 14.70 1.93 -8.83
C PRO A 157 13.61 1.20 -8.00
N HIS A 158 13.02 0.12 -8.52
CA HIS A 158 11.98 -0.67 -7.88
C HIS A 158 12.27 -2.17 -7.91
N ALA A 159 12.87 -2.72 -6.86
CA ALA A 159 13.07 -4.15 -6.70
C ALA A 159 11.81 -4.86 -6.19
N THR A 160 11.09 -4.23 -5.26
CA THR A 160 9.95 -4.80 -4.53
C THR A 160 8.61 -4.59 -5.25
N LYS A 161 8.48 -3.56 -6.10
CA LYS A 161 7.20 -3.14 -6.71
C LYS A 161 6.51 -4.25 -7.51
N LEU A 162 7.20 -4.88 -8.45
CA LEU A 162 6.64 -5.97 -9.27
C LEU A 162 6.34 -7.25 -8.45
N PRO A 163 7.25 -7.75 -7.59
CA PRO A 163 6.93 -8.83 -6.65
C PRO A 163 5.69 -8.54 -5.81
N ARG A 164 5.59 -7.35 -5.22
CA ARG A 164 4.48 -6.92 -4.36
C ARG A 164 3.16 -6.87 -5.11
N TRP A 165 3.17 -6.31 -6.31
CA TRP A 165 2.01 -6.34 -7.21
C TRP A 165 1.58 -7.77 -7.54
N ALA A 166 2.51 -8.66 -7.93
CA ALA A 166 2.19 -10.06 -8.24
C ALA A 166 1.68 -10.82 -7.00
N TYR A 167 2.21 -10.51 -5.82
CA TYR A 167 1.70 -11.01 -4.56
C TYR A 167 0.25 -10.57 -4.33
N ASN A 168 -0.10 -9.32 -4.61
CA ASN A 168 -1.50 -8.85 -4.54
C ASN A 168 -2.43 -9.59 -5.53
N VAL A 169 -1.96 -9.88 -6.75
CA VAL A 169 -2.71 -10.71 -7.72
C VAL A 169 -2.95 -12.12 -7.18
N ARG A 170 -1.91 -12.77 -6.64
CA ARG A 170 -2.01 -14.10 -6.00
C ARG A 170 -3.03 -14.10 -4.85
N ARG A 171 -3.03 -13.07 -4.01
CA ARG A 171 -3.98 -12.95 -2.90
C ARG A 171 -5.40 -12.75 -3.38
N THR A 172 -5.59 -11.93 -4.40
CA THR A 172 -6.90 -11.72 -5.03
C THR A 172 -7.45 -13.04 -5.56
N ARG A 173 -6.61 -13.84 -6.25
CA ARG A 173 -6.99 -15.20 -6.67
C ARG A 173 -7.37 -16.14 -5.51
N ARG A 174 -6.63 -16.06 -4.39
CA ARG A 174 -6.91 -16.87 -3.20
C ARG A 174 -8.23 -16.47 -2.53
N ARG A 175 -8.55 -15.18 -2.52
CA ARG A 175 -9.74 -14.58 -1.92
C ARG A 175 -11.00 -14.81 -2.76
N GLN A 176 -10.89 -14.67 -4.07
CA GLN A 176 -11.99 -14.63 -5.01
C GLN A 176 -11.72 -15.59 -6.16
N LYS A 177 -12.63 -16.55 -6.33
CA LYS A 177 -12.54 -17.57 -7.38
C LYS A 177 -13.53 -17.36 -8.52
N LEU A 178 -14.24 -16.23 -8.53
CA LEU A 178 -15.24 -15.90 -9.56
C LEU A 178 -14.62 -15.83 -10.95
N LEU A 179 -13.48 -15.15 -11.08
CA LEU A 179 -12.79 -15.00 -12.36
C LEU A 179 -11.94 -16.23 -12.69
N SER A 180 -11.85 -16.53 -13.99
CA SER A 180 -10.88 -17.52 -14.49
C SER A 180 -9.45 -17.03 -14.24
N VAL A 181 -8.49 -17.96 -14.13
CA VAL A 181 -7.06 -17.59 -13.99
C VAL A 181 -6.58 -16.78 -15.19
N ALA A 182 -7.03 -17.14 -16.40
CA ALA A 182 -6.66 -16.43 -17.62
C ALA A 182 -7.15 -14.98 -17.61
N THR A 183 -8.42 -14.77 -17.29
CA THR A 183 -9.03 -13.42 -17.16
C THR A 183 -8.32 -12.59 -16.10
N LEU A 184 -8.01 -13.17 -14.95
CA LEU A 184 -7.31 -12.46 -13.88
C LEU A 184 -5.89 -12.03 -14.31
N ILE A 185 -5.15 -12.91 -15.00
CA ILE A 185 -3.82 -12.59 -15.52
C ILE A 185 -3.90 -11.51 -16.60
N GLU A 186 -4.89 -11.56 -17.50
CA GLU A 186 -5.10 -10.55 -18.52
C GLU A 186 -5.40 -9.17 -17.93
N ILE A 187 -6.30 -9.10 -16.94
CA ILE A 187 -6.58 -7.86 -16.18
C ILE A 187 -5.32 -7.36 -15.48
N ALA A 188 -4.56 -8.26 -14.83
CA ALA A 188 -3.34 -7.89 -14.14
C ALA A 188 -2.32 -7.26 -15.10
N LEU A 189 -2.00 -7.92 -16.21
CA LEU A 189 -1.00 -7.44 -17.18
C LEU A 189 -1.43 -6.13 -17.83
N SER A 190 -2.69 -6.02 -18.28
CA SER A 190 -3.22 -4.81 -18.94
C SER A 190 -3.23 -3.59 -18.01
N THR A 191 -3.65 -3.77 -16.75
CA THR A 191 -3.66 -2.67 -15.76
C THR A 191 -2.25 -2.24 -15.37
N LEU A 192 -1.31 -3.18 -15.21
CA LEU A 192 0.10 -2.89 -14.95
C LEU A 192 0.74 -2.10 -16.10
N GLU A 193 0.52 -2.53 -17.35
CA GLU A 193 1.02 -1.81 -18.53
C GLU A 193 0.47 -0.37 -18.60
N THR A 194 -0.84 -0.23 -18.43
CA THR A 194 -1.53 1.07 -18.47
C THR A 194 -1.00 2.04 -17.41
N THR A 195 -0.84 1.56 -16.18
CA THR A 195 -0.37 2.36 -15.04
C THR A 195 1.10 2.78 -15.21
N ILE A 196 1.98 1.86 -15.60
CA ILE A 196 3.38 2.19 -15.87
C ILE A 196 3.50 3.20 -17.02
N ASN A 197 2.76 3.02 -18.11
CA ASN A 197 2.78 3.95 -19.24
C ASN A 197 2.26 5.35 -18.84
N ARG A 198 1.22 5.41 -17.99
CA ARG A 198 0.70 6.68 -17.45
C ARG A 198 1.74 7.40 -16.60
N LEU A 199 2.42 6.68 -15.69
CA LEU A 199 3.45 7.25 -14.83
C LEU A 199 4.64 7.74 -15.66
N ARG A 200 5.11 6.92 -16.59
CA ARG A 200 6.25 7.23 -17.47
C ARG A 200 6.03 8.44 -18.36
N LYS A 201 4.79 8.71 -18.78
CA LYS A 201 4.44 9.91 -19.55
C LYS A 201 4.83 11.21 -18.82
N LYS A 202 4.77 11.20 -17.48
CA LYS A 202 5.15 12.34 -16.62
C LYS A 202 6.58 12.20 -16.07
N HIS A 203 7.06 10.97 -15.90
CA HIS A 203 8.37 10.65 -15.33
C HIS A 203 9.15 9.71 -16.26
N PRO A 204 9.82 10.22 -17.30
CA PRO A 204 10.51 9.38 -18.29
C PRO A 204 11.64 8.49 -17.72
N GLY A 205 12.14 8.79 -16.52
CA GLY A 205 13.13 7.98 -15.81
C GLY A 205 12.57 6.68 -15.22
N VAL A 206 11.23 6.52 -15.16
CA VAL A 206 10.60 5.27 -14.75
C VAL A 206 10.82 4.20 -15.83
N PRO A 207 11.29 2.99 -15.48
CA PRO A 207 11.45 1.90 -16.45
C PRO A 207 10.15 1.62 -17.20
N PRO A 208 10.20 1.37 -18.53
CA PRO A 208 9.00 1.02 -19.29
C PRO A 208 8.48 -0.37 -18.88
N TYR A 209 7.21 -0.62 -19.19
CA TYR A 209 6.58 -1.92 -18.95
C TYR A 209 7.37 -3.05 -19.61
N SER A 210 7.46 -4.19 -18.91
CA SER A 210 8.02 -5.44 -19.42
C SER A 210 7.07 -6.58 -19.11
N GLU A 211 6.46 -7.14 -20.15
CA GLU A 211 5.62 -8.33 -20.02
C GLU A 211 6.42 -9.53 -19.49
N THR A 212 7.70 -9.63 -19.85
CA THR A 212 8.61 -10.66 -19.34
C THR A 212 8.71 -10.62 -17.82
N GLN A 213 9.01 -9.44 -17.26
CA GLN A 213 9.19 -9.28 -15.82
C GLN A 213 7.85 -9.48 -15.08
N ALA A 214 6.75 -8.97 -15.63
CA ALA A 214 5.43 -9.15 -15.05
C ALA A 214 5.02 -10.64 -15.01
N ARG A 215 5.19 -11.37 -16.11
CA ARG A 215 4.88 -12.81 -16.18
C ARG A 215 5.78 -13.63 -15.27
N PHE A 216 7.08 -13.31 -15.20
CA PHE A 216 8.00 -13.96 -14.28
C PHE A 216 7.50 -13.88 -12.84
N TRP A 217 7.10 -12.69 -12.38
CA TRP A 217 6.62 -12.52 -10.99
C TRP A 217 5.27 -13.18 -10.74
N LEU A 218 4.34 -13.17 -11.70
CA LEU A 218 3.08 -13.92 -11.58
C LEU A 218 3.31 -15.43 -11.47
N GLU A 219 4.24 -15.97 -12.26
CA GLU A 219 4.65 -17.38 -12.19
C GLU A 219 5.33 -17.69 -10.85
N ASN A 220 6.31 -16.88 -10.45
CA ASN A 220 7.07 -17.06 -9.21
C ASN A 220 6.19 -16.96 -7.97
N MET A 221 5.16 -16.10 -8.00
CA MET A 221 4.16 -15.99 -6.92
C MET A 221 3.12 -17.11 -6.94
N GLY A 222 3.13 -17.95 -7.96
CA GLY A 222 2.30 -19.14 -8.05
C GLY A 222 0.83 -18.85 -8.38
N VAL A 223 0.55 -17.75 -9.11
CA VAL A 223 -0.83 -17.34 -9.45
C VAL A 223 -1.59 -18.46 -10.21
N GLY A 224 -0.89 -19.20 -11.07
CA GLY A 224 -1.45 -20.32 -11.85
C GLY A 224 -1.50 -21.67 -11.14
N PHE A 225 -0.90 -21.83 -9.95
CA PHE A 225 -0.79 -23.12 -9.26
C PHE A 225 -2.02 -23.48 -8.41
N PHE A 226 -2.96 -22.55 -8.23
CA PHE A 226 -4.24 -22.87 -7.62
C PHE A 226 -5.07 -23.69 -8.62
N GLY A 227 -5.18 -24.99 -8.36
CA GLY A 227 -5.97 -25.92 -9.18
C GLY A 227 -7.42 -25.46 -9.40
N PRO A 228 -8.18 -26.15 -10.28
CA PRO A 228 -9.61 -25.87 -10.47
C PRO A 228 -10.32 -25.86 -9.12
N PRO A 229 -11.45 -25.13 -8.97
CA PRO A 229 -12.20 -25.02 -7.71
C PRO A 229 -12.76 -26.37 -7.27
N ASN A 230 -11.89 -27.25 -6.78
CA ASN A 230 -12.27 -28.53 -6.20
C ASN A 230 -12.72 -28.20 -4.78
N LYS A 231 -14.03 -27.94 -4.70
CA LYS A 231 -14.83 -27.46 -3.57
C LYS A 231 -14.72 -25.95 -3.31
N PRO A 232 -15.86 -25.30 -2.98
CA PRO A 232 -15.86 -23.99 -2.34
C PRO A 232 -15.27 -24.17 -0.94
N THR A 233 -13.95 -24.25 -0.88
CA THR A 233 -13.22 -24.04 0.36
C THR A 233 -13.42 -22.57 0.68
N THR A 234 -14.16 -22.29 1.75
CA THR A 234 -14.21 -20.98 2.36
C THR A 234 -12.77 -20.49 2.46
N PRO A 235 -12.42 -19.30 1.92
CA PRO A 235 -11.08 -18.76 2.08
C PRO A 235 -10.73 -18.77 3.57
N SER A 236 -9.52 -19.21 3.94
CA SER A 236 -9.04 -19.03 5.31
C SER A 236 -9.26 -17.56 5.72
N PRO A 237 -9.67 -17.25 6.95
CA PRO A 237 -9.71 -15.87 7.44
C PRO A 237 -8.45 -15.08 7.07
N ASP A 238 -7.26 -15.71 7.15
CA ASP A 238 -5.96 -15.10 6.81
C ASP A 238 -5.82 -14.70 5.33
N ALA A 239 -6.65 -15.24 4.44
CA ALA A 239 -6.69 -14.79 3.05
C ALA A 239 -7.06 -13.30 2.98
N TRP A 240 -7.81 -12.79 3.96
CA TRP A 240 -8.33 -11.42 4.02
C TRP A 240 -7.49 -10.46 4.87
N ASP A 241 -6.34 -10.91 5.39
CA ASP A 241 -5.43 -10.06 6.16
C ASP A 241 -4.90 -8.87 5.33
N VAL A 242 -4.17 -7.94 5.95
CA VAL A 242 -3.58 -6.83 5.20
C VAL A 242 -2.46 -7.30 4.28
N ASN A 243 -2.12 -6.50 3.26
CA ASN A 243 -0.96 -6.80 2.43
C ASN A 243 0.29 -6.59 3.29
N HIS A 244 0.98 -7.69 3.58
CA HIS A 244 2.17 -7.74 4.42
C HIS A 244 3.40 -8.09 3.59
N PHE A 245 3.45 -7.62 2.34
CA PHE A 245 4.56 -7.99 1.45
C PHE A 245 5.90 -7.50 2.02
N GLY A 246 5.95 -6.29 2.57
CA GLY A 246 7.13 -5.73 3.21
C GLY A 246 7.59 -6.59 4.38
N VAL A 247 6.68 -7.02 5.24
CA VAL A 247 6.97 -8.00 6.32
C VAL A 247 7.52 -9.32 5.77
N LEU A 248 6.92 -9.87 4.71
CA LEU A 248 7.38 -11.15 4.14
C LEU A 248 8.74 -11.01 3.44
N ALA A 249 9.02 -9.87 2.83
CA ALA A 249 10.34 -9.54 2.28
C ALA A 249 11.38 -9.42 3.41
N ALA A 250 11.03 -8.70 4.49
CA ALA A 250 11.88 -8.56 5.68
C ALA A 250 12.22 -9.91 6.35
N GLN A 251 11.27 -10.84 6.38
CA GLN A 251 11.50 -12.20 6.89
C GLN A 251 12.34 -13.08 5.95
N GLY A 252 12.59 -12.64 4.71
CA GLY A 252 13.25 -13.43 3.68
C GLY A 252 12.36 -14.50 3.02
N MET A 253 11.03 -14.38 3.15
CA MET A 253 10.09 -15.30 2.47
C MET A 253 10.10 -15.11 0.95
N PHE A 254 10.30 -13.88 0.49
CA PHE A 254 10.45 -13.56 -0.93
C PHE A 254 11.80 -12.92 -1.19
N ASP A 255 12.59 -13.55 -2.06
CA ASP A 255 13.78 -12.93 -2.63
C ASP A 255 13.36 -12.09 -3.84
N VAL A 256 13.36 -10.76 -3.69
CA VAL A 256 12.95 -9.83 -4.77
C VAL A 256 13.93 -9.78 -5.95
N TYR A 257 15.06 -10.49 -5.86
CA TYR A 257 16.03 -10.71 -6.95
C TYR A 257 16.01 -12.14 -7.49
N GLN A 258 14.99 -12.93 -7.16
CA GLN A 258 14.89 -14.32 -7.61
C GLN A 258 14.90 -14.49 -9.15
N TRP A 259 14.61 -13.43 -9.90
CA TRP A 259 14.75 -13.41 -11.36
C TRP A 259 16.17 -13.75 -11.84
N GLN A 260 17.20 -13.49 -11.04
CA GLN A 260 18.60 -13.80 -11.36
C GLN A 260 18.87 -15.30 -11.55
N LYS A 261 17.94 -16.17 -11.12
CA LYS A 261 18.00 -17.61 -11.41
C LYS A 261 17.74 -17.95 -12.87
N LYS A 262 16.93 -17.13 -13.56
CA LYS A 262 16.44 -17.38 -14.93
C LYS A 262 17.00 -16.38 -15.95
N TYR A 263 17.35 -15.17 -15.53
CA TYR A 263 17.74 -14.09 -16.44
C TYR A 263 19.08 -13.46 -16.06
N SER A 264 19.91 -13.18 -17.07
CA SER A 264 21.07 -12.32 -16.93
C SER A 264 20.60 -10.88 -16.78
N VAL A 265 21.42 -10.03 -16.17
CA VAL A 265 21.14 -8.59 -16.05
C VAL A 265 20.84 -7.99 -17.42
N LYS A 266 21.65 -8.34 -18.43
CA LYS A 266 21.48 -7.83 -19.79
C LYS A 266 20.12 -8.22 -20.38
N ALA A 267 19.68 -9.47 -20.22
CA ALA A 267 18.38 -9.91 -20.73
C ALA A 267 17.21 -9.30 -19.93
N TRP A 268 17.35 -9.21 -18.61
CA TRP A 268 16.36 -8.60 -17.73
C TRP A 268 16.12 -7.14 -18.08
N GLU A 269 17.20 -6.36 -18.22
CA GLU A 269 17.15 -4.95 -18.60
C GLU A 269 16.70 -4.76 -20.06
N ALA A 270 17.15 -5.61 -20.99
CA ALA A 270 16.71 -5.55 -22.39
C ALA A 270 15.23 -5.89 -22.58
N SER A 271 14.58 -6.55 -21.62
CA SER A 271 13.14 -6.82 -21.67
C SER A 271 12.28 -5.56 -21.51
N TRP A 272 12.84 -4.48 -20.96
CA TRP A 272 12.13 -3.21 -20.79
C TRP A 272 11.71 -2.61 -22.13
N GLY A 273 10.39 -2.40 -22.30
CA GLY A 273 9.83 -1.81 -23.51
C GLY A 273 9.93 -2.69 -24.75
N SER A 274 10.35 -3.96 -24.59
CA SER A 274 10.36 -4.94 -25.66
C SER A 274 8.94 -5.44 -25.92
N SER A 275 8.58 -5.62 -27.19
CA SER A 275 7.33 -6.28 -27.56
C SER A 275 7.48 -7.79 -27.42
N GLY A 276 6.89 -8.36 -26.36
CA GLY A 276 6.82 -9.80 -26.13
C GLY A 276 7.67 -10.30 -24.96
N VAL A 277 7.70 -11.63 -24.81
CA VAL A 277 8.38 -12.32 -23.71
C VAL A 277 9.77 -12.73 -24.14
N VAL A 278 10.78 -12.32 -23.37
CA VAL A 278 12.17 -12.75 -23.51
C VAL A 278 12.33 -14.09 -22.79
N GLU A 279 12.91 -15.06 -23.47
CA GLU A 279 13.20 -16.37 -22.88
C GLU A 279 14.33 -16.27 -21.84
N PRO A 280 14.30 -17.09 -20.77
CA PRO A 280 15.41 -17.25 -19.84
C PRO A 280 16.74 -17.54 -20.56
N ASP A 281 17.80 -16.81 -20.20
CA ASP A 281 19.15 -16.94 -20.78
C ASP A 281 20.19 -17.45 -19.77
N VAL A 282 19.77 -17.76 -18.55
CA VAL A 282 20.61 -18.36 -17.51
C VAL A 282 20.22 -19.81 -17.31
N GLU A 283 21.21 -20.70 -17.31
CA GLU A 283 21.01 -22.12 -17.00
C GLU A 283 20.61 -22.31 -15.54
N ASP A 284 19.60 -23.17 -15.30
CA ASP A 284 19.09 -23.50 -13.97
C ASP A 284 20.25 -23.91 -13.04
N ALA A 285 20.36 -23.23 -11.90
CA ALA A 285 21.39 -23.35 -10.85
C ALA A 285 22.64 -22.44 -10.94
N ALA A 286 22.74 -21.51 -11.89
CA ALA A 286 23.84 -20.53 -11.90
C ALA A 286 23.84 -19.60 -10.66
N TRP A 287 22.65 -19.34 -10.09
CA TRP A 287 22.49 -18.47 -8.92
C TRP A 287 21.71 -19.14 -7.79
N LYS A 288 22.27 -19.08 -6.57
CA LYS A 288 21.61 -19.50 -5.33
C LYS A 288 21.28 -18.26 -4.52
N SER A 289 20.03 -18.16 -4.06
CA SER A 289 19.61 -17.08 -3.17
C SER A 289 20.48 -17.09 -1.92
N GLU A 290 20.97 -15.90 -1.54
CA GLU A 290 21.70 -15.68 -0.28
C GLU A 290 20.74 -15.45 0.89
N ILE A 291 19.46 -15.33 0.60
CA ILE A 291 18.39 -15.05 1.56
C ILE A 291 17.79 -16.38 2.02
N MET A 292 17.65 -16.52 3.34
CA MET A 292 16.93 -17.63 3.96
C MET A 292 15.73 -17.08 4.71
N TRP A 293 14.56 -17.67 4.49
CA TRP A 293 13.39 -17.32 5.29
C TRP A 293 13.66 -17.67 6.77
N CYS A 294 13.48 -16.69 7.66
CA CYS A 294 13.73 -16.86 9.09
C CYS A 294 12.77 -17.87 9.75
N GLY A 295 11.62 -18.15 9.13
CA GLY A 295 10.61 -19.06 9.65
C GLY A 295 9.83 -18.48 10.83
N TRP A 296 9.05 -19.35 11.49
CA TRP A 296 8.33 -19.03 12.72
C TRP A 296 8.90 -19.82 13.91
N PRO A 297 9.13 -19.20 15.09
CA PRO A 297 8.96 -17.77 15.38
C PRO A 297 10.00 -16.91 14.65
N ASP A 298 9.59 -15.72 14.18
CA ASP A 298 10.42 -14.83 13.35
C ASP A 298 11.29 -13.87 14.16
N GLY A 299 11.35 -14.04 15.49
CA GLY A 299 12.15 -13.20 16.37
C GLY A 299 11.71 -11.73 16.44
N GLY A 300 10.52 -11.38 15.91
CA GLY A 300 10.04 -10.00 15.86
C GLY A 300 10.38 -9.25 14.56
N ILE A 301 11.02 -9.90 13.58
CA ILE A 301 11.36 -9.29 12.28
C ILE A 301 10.14 -8.65 11.61
N GLY A 302 8.99 -9.33 11.63
CA GLY A 302 7.77 -8.78 11.05
C GLY A 302 7.28 -7.52 11.76
N ALA A 303 7.42 -7.44 13.09
CA ALA A 303 7.08 -6.23 13.83
C ALA A 303 8.03 -5.08 13.48
N TYR A 304 9.34 -5.35 13.39
CA TYR A 304 10.32 -4.33 12.99
C TYR A 304 10.08 -3.77 11.59
N ALA A 305 9.77 -4.62 10.62
CA ALA A 305 9.46 -4.16 9.26
C ALA A 305 8.19 -3.28 9.24
N TRP A 306 7.18 -3.67 10.01
CA TRP A 306 5.97 -2.89 10.18
C TRP A 306 6.25 -1.52 10.82
N TRP A 307 6.98 -1.50 11.94
CA TRP A 307 7.35 -0.28 12.68
C TRP A 307 8.18 0.68 11.85
N ARG A 308 8.87 0.21 10.81
CA ARG A 308 9.66 1.01 9.85
C ARG A 308 8.86 1.53 8.66
N GLY A 309 7.59 1.17 8.54
CA GLY A 309 6.75 1.58 7.41
C GLY A 309 7.01 0.81 6.11
N TRP A 310 7.48 -0.45 6.17
CA TRP A 310 7.70 -1.22 4.94
C TRP A 310 6.42 -1.70 4.27
N ASP A 311 5.27 -1.59 4.96
CA ASP A 311 3.96 -1.87 4.41
C ASP A 311 3.07 -0.62 4.44
N GLY A 312 2.51 -0.29 3.28
CA GLY A 312 1.54 0.79 3.14
C GLY A 312 0.19 0.46 3.79
N GLU A 313 -0.54 1.49 4.21
CA GLU A 313 -1.94 1.35 4.61
C GLU A 313 -2.86 1.07 3.41
N LEU A 314 -2.46 1.61 2.25
CA LEU A 314 -3.12 1.42 0.97
C LEU A 314 -2.10 1.03 -0.12
N GLY A 315 -2.54 0.22 -1.07
CA GLY A 315 -1.72 -0.21 -2.21
C GLY A 315 -1.30 0.96 -3.13
N GLY A 316 -0.27 0.72 -3.93
CA GLY A 316 0.17 1.65 -4.99
C GLY A 316 -0.85 1.79 -6.11
N GLU A 317 -0.57 2.60 -7.13
CA GLU A 317 -1.50 2.80 -8.26
C GLU A 317 -1.77 1.47 -9.00
N GLU A 318 -0.72 0.66 -9.23
CA GLU A 318 -0.82 -0.61 -9.95
C GLU A 318 -1.75 -1.60 -9.24
N GLU A 319 -1.71 -1.63 -7.91
CA GLU A 319 -2.55 -2.53 -7.12
C GLU A 319 -4.00 -2.07 -7.05
N VAL A 320 -4.23 -0.76 -6.86
CA VAL A 320 -5.57 -0.19 -6.78
C VAL A 320 -6.28 -0.30 -8.13
N GLU A 321 -5.59 0.00 -9.23
CA GLU A 321 -6.14 -0.12 -10.58
C GLU A 321 -6.45 -1.57 -10.95
N PHE A 322 -5.57 -2.51 -10.55
CA PHE A 322 -5.84 -3.95 -10.69
C PHE A 322 -7.10 -4.37 -9.92
N LEU A 323 -7.20 -4.02 -8.63
CA LEU A 323 -8.35 -4.39 -7.80
C LEU A 323 -9.66 -3.75 -8.31
N ALA A 324 -9.61 -2.50 -8.78
CA ALA A 324 -10.74 -1.82 -9.39
C ALA A 324 -11.20 -2.54 -10.68
N ALA A 325 -10.27 -2.91 -11.55
CA ALA A 325 -10.60 -3.65 -12.78
C ALA A 325 -11.16 -5.05 -12.49
N VAL A 326 -10.62 -5.75 -11.49
CA VAL A 326 -11.20 -7.03 -11.03
C VAL A 326 -12.61 -6.83 -10.51
N ALA A 327 -12.85 -5.80 -9.70
CA ALA A 327 -14.19 -5.54 -9.16
C ALA A 327 -15.23 -5.28 -10.25
N VAL A 328 -14.86 -4.52 -11.30
CA VAL A 328 -15.72 -4.30 -12.46
C VAL A 328 -16.03 -5.61 -13.17
N GLU A 329 -15.01 -6.44 -13.44
CA GLU A 329 -15.20 -7.73 -14.12
C GLU A 329 -16.09 -8.68 -13.30
N GLU A 330 -15.91 -8.73 -11.98
CA GLU A 330 -16.73 -9.55 -11.10
C GLU A 330 -18.20 -9.13 -11.08
N THR A 331 -18.50 -7.86 -11.34
CA THR A 331 -19.87 -7.31 -11.34
C THR A 331 -20.57 -7.35 -12.70
N LYS A 332 -19.90 -7.81 -13.76
CA LYS A 332 -20.51 -7.91 -15.09
C LYS A 332 -21.68 -8.89 -15.09
N GLY A 333 -22.82 -8.47 -15.65
CA GLY A 333 -24.06 -9.24 -15.66
C GLY A 333 -24.71 -9.48 -14.29
N VAL A 334 -24.24 -8.82 -13.22
CA VAL A 334 -24.79 -8.98 -11.87
C VAL A 334 -25.88 -7.95 -11.62
N GLU A 335 -27.10 -8.43 -11.35
CA GLU A 335 -28.21 -7.58 -10.96
C GLU A 335 -28.31 -7.40 -9.44
N MET A 336 -29.00 -6.33 -9.00
CA MET A 336 -29.12 -5.98 -7.57
C MET A 336 -29.74 -7.10 -6.72
N GLY A 337 -30.57 -7.96 -7.33
CA GLY A 337 -31.18 -9.11 -6.65
C GLY A 337 -30.24 -10.32 -6.50
N ASP A 338 -29.12 -10.34 -7.23
CA ASP A 338 -28.23 -11.50 -7.38
C ASP A 338 -26.85 -11.27 -6.75
N LEU A 339 -26.75 -10.33 -5.80
CA LEU A 339 -25.50 -10.00 -5.12
C LEU A 339 -24.99 -11.16 -4.25
N ASP A 340 -23.82 -11.71 -4.58
CA ASP A 340 -23.05 -12.55 -3.67
C ASP A 340 -22.35 -11.68 -2.61
N LEU A 341 -22.97 -11.55 -1.43
CA LEU A 341 -22.43 -10.78 -0.30
C LEU A 341 -21.25 -11.48 0.41
N ALA A 342 -20.82 -12.63 -0.11
CA ALA A 342 -19.49 -13.16 0.12
C ALA A 342 -18.50 -12.71 -0.98
N VAL A 343 -18.72 -11.62 -1.71
CA VAL A 343 -17.78 -11.04 -2.67
C VAL A 343 -17.73 -9.52 -2.49
N ARG A 344 -16.53 -8.94 -2.36
CA ARG A 344 -16.40 -7.52 -1.97
C ARG A 344 -16.91 -6.56 -3.05
N SER A 345 -16.66 -6.87 -4.31
CA SER A 345 -17.14 -6.09 -5.45
C SER A 345 -18.68 -6.06 -5.52
N HIS A 346 -19.35 -7.18 -5.22
CA HIS A 346 -20.83 -7.23 -5.14
C HIS A 346 -21.35 -6.41 -3.96
N ILE A 347 -20.68 -6.43 -2.80
CA ILE A 347 -21.05 -5.56 -1.67
C ILE A 347 -20.94 -4.08 -2.09
N LEU A 348 -19.82 -3.69 -2.71
CA LEU A 348 -19.60 -2.31 -3.16
C LEU A 348 -20.59 -1.88 -4.25
N LEU A 349 -20.96 -2.80 -5.16
CA LEU A 349 -22.02 -2.61 -6.14
C LEU A 349 -23.39 -2.39 -5.44
N GLY A 350 -23.69 -3.17 -4.40
CA GLY A 350 -24.88 -2.99 -3.57
C GLY A 350 -24.91 -1.65 -2.84
N VAL A 351 -23.78 -1.20 -2.29
CA VAL A 351 -23.66 0.13 -1.68
C VAL A 351 -23.85 1.23 -2.73
N MET A 352 -23.33 1.05 -3.95
CA MET A 352 -23.59 1.95 -5.07
C MET A 352 -25.08 1.99 -5.42
N GLY A 353 -25.78 0.85 -5.39
CA GLY A 353 -27.25 0.78 -5.54
C GLY A 353 -28.00 1.48 -4.41
N ALA A 354 -27.54 1.34 -3.16
CA ALA A 354 -28.10 2.05 -2.00
C ALA A 354 -27.95 3.57 -2.14
N ALA A 355 -26.80 4.02 -2.67
CA ALA A 355 -26.46 5.43 -2.84
C ALA A 355 -27.39 6.15 -3.82
N VAL A 356 -27.94 5.44 -4.80
CA VAL A 356 -28.94 5.97 -5.74
C VAL A 356 -30.32 6.11 -5.08
N LYS A 357 -30.69 5.21 -4.17
CA LYS A 357 -31.97 5.25 -3.47
C LYS A 357 -32.06 6.42 -2.48
N THR A 358 -33.27 6.80 -2.08
CA THR A 358 -33.50 7.87 -1.09
C THR A 358 -34.48 7.42 0.00
N GLY A 359 -34.44 8.09 1.15
CA GLY A 359 -35.37 7.86 2.26
C GLY A 359 -35.35 6.41 2.77
N GLN A 360 -36.54 5.86 3.02
CA GLN A 360 -36.70 4.53 3.62
C GLN A 360 -36.17 3.41 2.72
N GLU A 361 -36.28 3.53 1.39
CA GLU A 361 -35.80 2.51 0.45
C GLU A 361 -34.29 2.29 0.54
N ARG A 362 -33.54 3.37 0.80
CA ARG A 362 -32.09 3.29 1.05
C ARG A 362 -31.81 2.54 2.34
N GLU A 363 -32.49 2.90 3.43
CA GLU A 363 -32.28 2.28 4.74
C GLU A 363 -32.63 0.79 4.74
N ASP A 364 -33.74 0.42 4.10
CA ASP A 364 -34.16 -0.98 3.96
C ASP A 364 -33.10 -1.78 3.19
N HIS A 365 -32.57 -1.21 2.10
CA HIS A 365 -31.53 -1.86 1.30
C HIS A 365 -30.20 -2.00 2.05
N LEU A 366 -29.79 -1.00 2.82
CA LEU A 366 -28.59 -1.09 3.67
C LEU A 366 -28.74 -2.14 4.75
N GLN A 367 -29.92 -2.28 5.36
CA GLN A 367 -30.19 -3.33 6.35
C GLN A 367 -30.14 -4.74 5.74
N GLU A 368 -30.61 -4.91 4.50
CA GLU A 368 -30.49 -6.17 3.76
C GLU A 368 -29.03 -6.51 3.47
N LEU A 369 -28.25 -5.53 3.00
CA LEU A 369 -26.81 -5.67 2.78
C LEU A 369 -26.08 -6.04 4.08
N GLU A 370 -26.37 -5.35 5.18
CA GLU A 370 -25.79 -5.61 6.49
C GLU A 370 -26.04 -7.05 6.94
N LYS A 371 -27.29 -7.50 6.90
CA LYS A 371 -27.66 -8.88 7.25
C LYS A 371 -26.88 -9.90 6.42
N GLY A 372 -26.80 -9.70 5.10
CA GLY A 372 -26.10 -10.63 4.23
C GLY A 372 -24.57 -10.62 4.40
N VAL A 373 -23.96 -9.46 4.66
CA VAL A 373 -22.53 -9.34 4.96
C VAL A 373 -22.17 -10.00 6.29
N VAL A 374 -23.01 -9.86 7.31
CA VAL A 374 -22.82 -10.55 8.60
C VAL A 374 -22.96 -12.07 8.43
N GLN A 375 -23.95 -12.51 7.65
CA GLN A 375 -24.14 -13.94 7.33
C GLN A 375 -22.98 -14.54 6.55
N SER A 376 -22.31 -13.76 5.68
CA SER A 376 -21.11 -14.21 4.97
C SER A 376 -19.87 -14.34 5.87
N ARG A 377 -19.98 -13.94 7.15
CA ARG A 377 -18.93 -13.98 8.19
C ARG A 377 -17.66 -13.22 7.81
N ARG A 378 -17.76 -12.27 6.88
CA ARG A 378 -16.62 -11.44 6.44
C ARG A 378 -16.37 -10.27 7.36
N ILE A 379 -17.44 -9.65 7.84
CA ILE A 379 -17.40 -8.53 8.78
C ILE A 379 -18.12 -8.96 10.04
N LYS A 380 -17.57 -8.61 11.20
CA LYS A 380 -18.25 -8.84 12.47
C LYS A 380 -19.53 -7.99 12.52
N GLU A 381 -20.55 -8.51 13.18
CA GLU A 381 -21.87 -7.87 13.30
C GLU A 381 -21.78 -6.44 13.83
N ASP A 382 -20.91 -6.19 14.82
CA ASP A 382 -20.68 -4.87 15.41
C ASP A 382 -20.02 -3.85 14.46
N LYS A 383 -19.50 -4.30 13.31
CA LYS A 383 -18.74 -3.46 12.36
C LYS A 383 -19.37 -3.35 10.98
N ALA A 384 -20.32 -4.22 10.63
CA ALA A 384 -20.89 -4.29 9.28
C ALA A 384 -21.66 -3.01 8.92
N GLY A 385 -22.59 -2.57 9.77
CA GLY A 385 -23.36 -1.34 9.54
C GLY A 385 -22.51 -0.07 9.50
N VAL A 386 -21.46 0.00 10.33
CA VAL A 386 -20.51 1.13 10.33
C VAL A 386 -19.80 1.20 8.98
N TRP A 387 -19.19 0.10 8.55
CA TRP A 387 -18.46 0.04 7.27
C TRP A 387 -19.36 0.34 6.07
N LEU A 388 -20.62 -0.12 6.06
CA LEU A 388 -21.55 0.15 4.97
C LEU A 388 -21.91 1.64 4.85
N LYS A 389 -22.15 2.32 5.98
CA LYS A 389 -22.43 3.76 6.01
C LYS A 389 -21.22 4.59 5.55
N GLU A 390 -20.05 4.16 5.96
CA GLU A 390 -18.78 4.73 5.57
C GLU A 390 -18.51 4.58 4.06
N ALA A 391 -18.69 3.38 3.52
CA ALA A 391 -18.59 3.13 2.08
C ALA A 391 -19.64 3.96 1.29
N LEU A 392 -20.86 4.06 1.82
CA LEU A 392 -21.92 4.87 1.24
C LEU A 392 -21.53 6.35 1.16
N ALA A 393 -20.95 6.92 2.21
CA ALA A 393 -20.53 8.32 2.24
C ALA A 393 -19.47 8.64 1.16
N VAL A 394 -18.61 7.66 0.84
CA VAL A 394 -17.62 7.79 -0.24
C VAL A 394 -18.27 7.70 -1.62
N ILE A 395 -19.23 6.79 -1.78
CA ILE A 395 -19.83 6.45 -3.07
C ILE A 395 -20.91 7.46 -3.49
N GLU A 396 -21.71 7.96 -2.54
CA GLU A 396 -22.86 8.82 -2.82
C GLU A 396 -22.53 10.04 -3.70
N PRO A 397 -21.45 10.82 -3.45
CA PRO A 397 -21.14 11.99 -4.27
C PRO A 397 -20.97 11.67 -5.77
N TYR A 398 -20.53 10.46 -6.12
CA TYR A 398 -20.27 10.05 -7.49
C TYR A 398 -21.56 9.69 -8.25
N VAL A 399 -22.50 9.04 -7.57
CA VAL A 399 -23.73 8.53 -8.20
C VAL A 399 -24.88 9.55 -8.21
N ARG A 400 -24.69 10.73 -7.60
CA ARG A 400 -25.68 11.82 -7.64
C ARG A 400 -26.07 12.22 -9.05
N ILE A 401 -25.17 12.03 -10.03
CA ILE A 401 -25.44 12.32 -11.44
C ILE A 401 -26.59 11.48 -12.03
N TRP A 402 -26.97 10.39 -11.36
CA TRP A 402 -28.04 9.50 -11.79
C TRP A 402 -29.43 9.90 -11.26
N ASP A 403 -29.52 10.98 -10.46
CA ASP A 403 -30.79 11.58 -10.00
C ASP A 403 -31.81 10.57 -9.43
N GLY A 404 -31.32 9.54 -8.74
CA GLY A 404 -32.15 8.51 -8.12
C GLY A 404 -32.58 7.37 -9.05
N VAL A 405 -32.10 7.35 -10.29
CA VAL A 405 -32.41 6.32 -11.29
C VAL A 405 -31.21 5.41 -11.49
N TRP A 406 -31.36 4.13 -11.17
CA TRP A 406 -30.30 3.15 -11.40
C TRP A 406 -30.07 2.94 -12.91
N PRO A 407 -28.84 3.02 -13.43
CA PRO A 407 -28.59 2.88 -14.86
C PRO A 407 -28.90 1.46 -15.36
N GLU A 408 -29.60 1.34 -16.49
CA GLU A 408 -29.81 0.05 -17.17
C GLU A 408 -28.50 -0.47 -17.81
N GLY A 409 -27.63 0.45 -18.24
CA GLY A 409 -26.37 0.13 -18.91
C GLY A 409 -25.32 -0.45 -17.97
N GLU A 410 -24.92 -1.70 -18.19
CA GLU A 410 -23.82 -2.33 -17.46
C GLU A 410 -22.49 -1.56 -17.58
N GLU A 411 -22.20 -1.04 -18.78
CA GLU A 411 -20.97 -0.27 -19.05
C GLU A 411 -20.89 0.99 -18.18
N GLU A 412 -21.97 1.76 -18.10
CA GLU A 412 -22.05 2.96 -17.26
C GLU A 412 -21.86 2.64 -15.78
N ARG A 413 -22.50 1.56 -15.29
CA ARG A 413 -22.32 1.07 -13.92
C ARG A 413 -20.87 0.69 -13.65
N GLY A 414 -20.26 -0.04 -14.59
CA GLY A 414 -18.87 -0.50 -14.51
C GLY A 414 -17.86 0.65 -14.52
N GLU A 415 -18.04 1.63 -15.40
CA GLU A 415 -17.18 2.83 -15.47
C GLU A 415 -17.24 3.65 -14.19
N MET A 416 -18.45 3.87 -13.66
CA MET A 416 -18.63 4.59 -12.40
C MET A 416 -17.98 3.85 -11.23
N LEU A 417 -18.23 2.53 -11.12
CA LEU A 417 -17.61 1.69 -10.10
C LEU A 417 -16.09 1.75 -10.20
N ARG A 418 -15.53 1.64 -11.41
CA ARG A 418 -14.08 1.74 -11.64
C ARG A 418 -13.53 3.08 -11.14
N ARG A 419 -14.17 4.19 -11.51
CA ARG A 419 -13.75 5.54 -11.14
C ARG A 419 -13.73 5.71 -9.62
N ILE A 420 -14.83 5.35 -8.96
CA ILE A 420 -14.96 5.41 -7.50
C ILE A 420 -13.80 4.65 -6.86
N LEU A 421 -13.54 3.42 -7.29
CA LEU A 421 -12.57 2.53 -6.65
C LEU A 421 -11.11 2.94 -6.91
N VAL A 422 -10.82 3.49 -8.08
CA VAL A 422 -9.48 4.04 -8.39
C VAL A 422 -9.19 5.28 -7.54
N GLU A 423 -10.16 6.19 -7.40
CA GLU A 423 -10.02 7.40 -6.60
C GLU A 423 -10.06 7.10 -5.08
N ASN A 424 -10.71 5.99 -4.69
CA ASN A 424 -10.97 5.62 -3.29
C ASN A 424 -10.53 4.18 -2.99
N GLY A 425 -9.25 3.88 -3.23
CA GLY A 425 -8.69 2.55 -3.00
C GLY A 425 -8.85 2.03 -1.56
N GLN A 426 -9.10 2.90 -0.58
CA GLN A 426 -9.42 2.51 0.80
C GLN A 426 -10.68 1.64 0.91
N LEU A 427 -11.59 1.67 -0.07
CA LEU A 427 -12.73 0.74 -0.16
C LEU A 427 -12.28 -0.72 -0.30
N PHE A 428 -11.04 -0.95 -0.77
CA PHE A 428 -10.37 -2.26 -0.76
C PHE A 428 -9.45 -2.46 0.45
N ALA A 429 -9.10 -1.40 1.18
CA ALA A 429 -8.29 -1.53 2.38
C ALA A 429 -9.10 -2.16 3.52
N ARG A 430 -8.37 -2.79 4.45
CA ARG A 430 -8.74 -3.16 5.83
C ARG A 430 -10.25 -3.37 6.15
N TYR A 431 -10.67 -4.63 6.37
CA TYR A 431 -11.88 -4.93 7.16
C TYR A 431 -11.68 -4.72 8.67
N LYS A 432 -10.42 -4.52 9.09
CA LYS A 432 -10.01 -4.27 10.45
C LYS A 432 -9.30 -2.91 10.47
N LEU A 433 -10.04 -1.89 10.86
CA LEU A 433 -9.51 -0.57 11.22
C LEU A 433 -8.26 -0.79 12.09
N SER A 434 -7.17 -0.09 11.78
CA SER A 434 -6.09 0.00 12.76
C SER A 434 -6.70 0.59 14.03
N PRO A 435 -6.42 0.04 15.23
CA PRO A 435 -6.87 0.63 16.49
C PRO A 435 -6.46 2.10 16.65
N HIS A 436 -5.45 2.55 15.88
CA HIS A 436 -4.78 3.84 15.97
C HIS A 436 -5.31 4.88 14.98
N LEU A 437 -6.11 4.47 13.98
CA LEU A 437 -6.82 5.40 13.12
C LEU A 437 -8.05 5.92 13.89
N LYS A 438 -7.82 6.89 14.79
CA LYS A 438 -8.88 7.55 15.58
C LYS A 438 -9.94 8.21 14.70
N GLU A 439 -9.64 8.42 13.42
CA GLU A 439 -10.54 8.98 12.43
C GLU A 439 -10.47 8.17 11.12
N PHE A 440 -11.24 7.09 11.04
CA PHE A 440 -11.89 6.76 9.77
C PHE A 440 -13.27 7.43 9.77
N ASN A 441 -13.30 8.74 10.01
CA ASN A 441 -14.49 9.50 9.68
C ASN A 441 -14.43 9.70 8.17
N PHE A 442 -15.16 8.87 7.43
CA PHE A 442 -15.34 9.04 5.98
C PHE A 442 -16.04 10.39 5.66
N GLU A 443 -16.51 11.10 6.69
CA GLU A 443 -16.81 12.52 6.67
C GLU A 443 -15.55 13.39 6.85
N LEU A 444 -14.84 13.68 5.77
CA LEU A 444 -14.01 14.89 5.73
C LEU A 444 -14.24 15.57 4.39
N GLY A 445 -15.09 16.61 4.43
CA GLY A 445 -15.33 17.54 3.33
C GLY A 445 -14.03 18.20 2.82
N PRO A 446 -14.12 19.09 1.82
CA PRO A 446 -12.96 19.74 1.23
C PRO A 446 -12.08 20.37 2.32
N ARG A 447 -10.75 20.24 2.17
CA ARG A 447 -9.77 20.88 3.05
C ARG A 447 -10.16 22.35 3.23
N LYS A 448 -10.49 22.75 4.45
CA LYS A 448 -10.47 24.18 4.79
C LYS A 448 -9.01 24.58 4.82
N LEU A 449 -8.59 25.27 3.78
CA LEU A 449 -7.41 26.12 3.82
C LEU A 449 -7.79 27.27 4.77
N GLU A 450 -7.24 27.27 5.98
CA GLU A 450 -7.13 28.50 6.78
C GLU A 450 -5.81 29.20 6.46
#